data_AF-A0A291P971-F1
#
_entry.id   AF-A0A291P971-F1
#
_cell.length_a   1.000
_cell.length_b   1.000
_cell.length_c   1.000
_cell.angle_alpha   90.00
_cell.angle_beta   90.00
_cell.angle_gamma   90.00
#
_symmetry.space_group_name_H-M   'P 1'
#
loop_
_entity.id
_entity.type
_entity.pdbx_description
1 polymer ?
#
loop_
_entity_poly.entity_id
_entity_poly.type
_entity_poly.pdbx_seq_one_letter_code
_entity_poly.pdbx_strand_id
1 'polypeptide(L)'
;MPDGVPYTDEVFFEHHKSQPFRTVVQEQSAGTLRPDLTARLRNGSILFIEIYVTHAVEEAKAKALDNLMEVDLSNLTPEQKTDPDLLRQAVLESAPRRWFLCSLYDNLKRVKQAQATLSASAPDEWMRREQAKRELKLKRERAAAQAQAREQGRKRMEANKKSRDWQRRQHQHLIDHLAAARSDDYEQARLEVRTANHEAKLMREDAFRTPGRLITRGRQATFVGIPVQGDWIINADSEAWQALVVLDHLLCKRKGAQVNIGQCVSAIKNRFGILPWMRELNALKREQSRQDAREGRSQGPTKLWYLTGEENRSIVNPVTVVIRYLEVLSAPNIQILDAIRSNGKAHFRLRDNRLDRIMANIDHYADECDQMYRTHLRKKK
;
A
#
# COMPACT_ATOMS: atom_id res chain seq x y z
N MET A 1 22.45 32.74 28.80
CA MET A 1 22.20 31.72 27.75
C MET A 1 21.00 30.88 28.16
N PRO A 2 20.12 30.46 27.22
CA PRO A 2 18.85 29.79 27.54
C PRO A 2 18.96 28.42 28.22
N ASP A 3 20.12 27.78 28.17
CA ASP A 3 20.37 26.42 28.68
C ASP A 3 21.23 26.38 29.96
N GLY A 4 21.70 27.53 30.46
CA GLY A 4 22.44 27.63 31.72
C GLY A 4 23.83 26.98 31.75
N VAL A 5 24.32 26.44 30.62
CA VAL A 5 25.64 25.82 30.53
C VAL A 5 26.70 26.92 30.36
N PRO A 6 27.71 27.01 31.24
CA PRO A 6 28.77 28.00 31.10
C PRO A 6 29.73 27.62 29.97
N TYR A 7 30.18 28.63 29.21
CA TYR A 7 31.31 28.50 28.30
C TYR A 7 32.58 28.88 29.06
N THR A 8 33.60 28.04 29.00
CA THR A 8 34.85 28.20 29.76
C THR A 8 36.05 28.23 28.81
N ASP A 9 37.05 29.05 29.13
CA ASP A 9 38.36 29.06 28.49
C ASP A 9 39.42 29.27 29.58
N GLU A 10 40.63 28.81 29.31
CA GLU A 10 41.73 28.83 30.29
C GLU A 10 42.84 29.77 29.81
N VAL A 11 43.25 30.70 30.68
CA VAL A 11 44.34 31.64 30.39
C VAL A 11 45.49 31.36 31.35
N PHE A 12 46.66 31.03 30.78
CA PHE A 12 47.86 30.74 31.54
C PHE A 12 48.70 32.00 31.78
N PHE A 13 49.21 32.13 33.00
CA PHE A 13 50.06 33.22 33.44
C PHE A 13 51.43 32.68 33.88
N GLU A 14 52.52 33.34 33.47
CA GLU A 14 53.86 33.04 34.00
C GLU A 14 53.92 33.39 35.50
N HIS A 15 54.77 32.72 36.28
CA HIS A 15 54.96 33.08 37.68
C HIS A 15 55.48 34.51 37.83
N HIS A 16 54.65 35.41 38.36
CA HIS A 16 55.06 36.77 38.69
C HIS A 16 55.63 36.81 40.11
N LYS A 17 56.70 37.58 40.34
CA LYS A 17 57.09 37.96 41.70
C LYS A 17 55.96 38.78 42.33
N SER A 18 55.58 38.39 43.54
CA SER A 18 54.41 38.86 44.30
C SER A 18 54.27 40.38 44.29
N GLN A 19 53.02 40.87 44.13
CA GLN A 19 52.73 42.25 44.50
C GLN A 19 52.91 42.38 46.02
N PRO A 20 53.71 43.33 46.51
CA PRO A 20 53.86 43.53 47.93
C PRO A 20 52.54 44.01 48.55
N PHE A 21 52.19 43.42 49.70
CA PHE A 21 51.06 43.88 50.50
C PHE A 21 51.36 45.24 51.12
N ARG A 22 50.37 46.13 51.11
CA ARG A 22 50.42 47.39 51.85
C ARG A 22 50.04 47.16 53.31
N THR A 23 49.00 46.38 53.54
CA THR A 23 48.53 45.96 54.86
C THR A 23 47.96 44.56 54.78
N VAL A 24 48.05 43.81 55.87
CA VAL A 24 47.36 42.54 56.07
C VAL A 24 46.71 42.59 57.45
N VAL A 25 45.42 42.26 57.52
CA VAL A 25 44.64 42.25 58.75
C VAL A 25 43.97 40.89 58.89
N GLN A 26 44.12 40.26 60.05
CA GLN A 26 43.47 39.00 60.37
C GLN A 26 42.00 39.24 60.74
N GLU A 27 41.12 38.34 60.28
CA GLU A 27 39.72 38.24 60.66
C GLU A 27 38.94 39.58 60.56
N GLN A 28 39.22 40.37 59.52
CA GLN A 28 38.52 41.62 59.23
C GLN A 28 37.16 41.31 58.59
N SER A 29 36.07 41.88 59.13
CA SER A 29 34.75 41.71 58.54
C SER A 29 34.64 42.38 57.16
N ALA A 30 34.13 41.65 56.18
CA ALA A 30 33.77 42.10 54.84
C ALA A 30 32.26 41.86 54.64
N GLY A 31 31.44 42.83 55.05
CA GLY A 31 29.99 42.66 55.12
C GLY A 31 29.60 41.68 56.23
N THR A 32 28.86 40.62 55.89
CA THR A 32 28.47 39.53 56.81
C THR A 32 29.50 38.40 56.89
N LEU A 33 30.54 38.45 56.04
CA LEU A 33 31.56 37.43 55.94
C LEU A 33 32.83 37.87 56.68
N ARG A 34 33.57 36.92 57.22
CA ARG A 34 34.82 37.18 57.94
C ARG A 34 35.91 36.29 57.36
N PRO A 35 36.75 36.84 56.46
CA PRO A 35 37.86 36.09 55.92
C PRO A 35 39.00 35.92 56.91
N ASP A 36 39.77 34.84 56.81
CA ASP A 36 40.90 34.60 57.73
C ASP A 36 41.92 35.74 57.67
N LEU A 37 42.25 36.16 56.45
CA LEU A 37 43.13 37.28 56.19
C LEU A 37 42.52 38.19 55.12
N THR A 38 42.63 39.50 55.35
CA THR A 38 42.31 40.53 54.37
C THR A 38 43.57 41.33 54.08
N ALA A 39 44.05 41.25 52.84
CA ALA A 39 45.21 41.99 52.38
C ALA A 39 44.80 43.16 51.48
N ARG A 40 45.44 44.31 51.66
CA ARG A 40 45.34 45.44 50.73
C ARG A 40 46.60 45.48 49.87
N LEU A 41 46.43 45.37 48.57
CA LEU A 41 47.51 45.47 47.59
C LEU A 41 47.95 46.93 47.40
N ARG A 42 49.12 47.17 46.79
CA ARG A 42 49.61 48.53 46.53
C ARG A 42 48.72 49.34 45.59
N ASN A 43 48.06 48.67 44.65
CA ASN A 43 47.09 49.28 43.74
C ASN A 43 45.75 49.62 44.43
N GLY A 44 45.60 49.33 45.73
CA GLY A 44 44.39 49.60 46.50
C GLY A 44 43.35 48.48 46.47
N SER A 45 43.52 47.46 45.62
CA SER A 45 42.64 46.29 45.58
C SER A 45 42.71 45.50 46.88
N ILE A 46 41.60 44.86 47.22
CA ILE A 46 41.48 43.97 48.38
C ILE A 46 41.62 42.53 47.88
N LEU A 47 42.42 41.74 48.59
CA LEU A 47 42.58 40.31 48.40
C LEU A 47 42.11 39.62 49.69
N PHE A 48 41.12 38.75 49.58
CA PHE A 48 40.69 37.91 50.68
C PHE A 48 41.43 36.58 50.59
N ILE A 49 41.96 36.12 51.72
CA ILE A 49 42.73 34.88 51.80
C ILE A 49 42.12 34.00 52.87
N GLU A 50 41.84 32.76 52.50
CA GLU A 50 41.34 31.69 53.37
C GLU A 50 42.41 30.63 53.53
N ILE A 51 42.51 30.07 54.73
CA ILE A 51 43.47 29.04 55.07
C ILE A 51 42.70 27.73 55.25
N TYR A 52 42.80 26.85 54.27
CA TYR A 52 42.18 25.53 54.36
C TYR A 52 43.08 24.59 55.15
N VAL A 53 42.66 24.26 56.37
CA VAL A 53 43.27 23.19 57.20
C VAL A 53 42.33 22.00 57.31
N THR A 54 41.08 22.26 57.71
CA THR A 54 40.06 21.23 57.89
C THR A 54 38.78 21.52 57.11
N HIS A 55 38.47 22.79 56.84
CA HIS A 55 37.26 23.21 56.12
C HIS A 55 37.65 24.10 54.95
N ALA A 56 37.21 23.73 53.76
CA ALA A 56 37.39 24.52 52.55
C ALA A 56 36.32 25.61 52.45
N VAL A 57 36.58 26.62 51.62
CA VAL A 57 35.65 27.71 51.33
C VAL A 57 34.36 27.15 50.73
N GLU A 58 33.24 27.49 51.37
CA GLU A 58 31.91 27.14 50.90
C GLU A 58 31.51 27.93 49.65
N GLU A 59 30.69 27.31 48.80
CA GLU A 59 30.24 27.90 47.53
C GLU A 59 29.56 29.27 47.71
N ALA A 60 28.82 29.47 48.80
CA ALA A 60 28.19 30.75 49.12
C ALA A 60 29.22 31.87 49.36
N LYS A 61 30.29 31.57 50.11
CA LYS A 61 31.38 32.52 50.39
C LYS A 61 32.20 32.79 49.12
N ALA A 62 32.49 31.74 48.34
CA ALA A 62 33.19 31.85 47.06
C ALA A 62 32.46 32.71 46.02
N LYS A 63 31.12 32.72 46.01
CA LYS A 63 30.32 33.57 45.12
C LYS A 63 30.18 35.00 45.62
N ALA A 64 30.29 35.23 46.93
CA ALA A 64 30.02 36.53 47.56
C ALA A 64 31.24 37.45 47.63
N LEU A 65 32.46 36.89 47.65
CA LEU A 65 33.70 37.66 47.74
C LEU A 65 34.45 37.63 46.41
N ASP A 66 34.77 38.82 45.90
CA ASP A 66 35.67 38.99 44.77
C ASP A 66 37.13 39.06 45.24
N ASN A 67 38.04 38.56 44.41
CA ASN A 67 39.46 38.39 44.72
C ASN A 67 39.67 37.50 45.95
N LEU A 68 39.04 36.34 45.95
CA LEU A 68 39.18 35.33 47.00
C LEU A 68 40.16 34.23 46.57
N MET A 69 41.17 34.01 47.40
CA MET A 69 42.13 32.92 47.26
C MET A 69 42.11 32.02 48.49
N GLU A 70 42.10 30.72 48.29
CA GLU A 70 42.28 29.73 49.34
C GLU A 70 43.68 29.13 49.24
N VAL A 71 44.39 29.09 50.36
CA VAL A 71 45.69 28.42 50.51
C VAL A 71 45.44 27.08 51.21
N ASP A 72 45.73 25.99 50.52
CA ASP A 72 45.50 24.64 51.02
C ASP A 72 46.70 24.15 51.85
N LEU A 73 46.50 24.10 53.16
CA LEU A 73 47.44 23.55 54.14
C LEU A 73 46.96 22.22 54.74
N SER A 74 45.88 21.63 54.22
CA SER A 74 45.29 20.40 54.75
C SER A 74 46.25 19.21 54.70
N ASN A 75 47.16 19.22 53.72
CA ASN A 75 48.09 18.13 53.42
C ASN A 75 49.53 18.36 53.93
N LEU A 76 49.76 19.28 54.87
CA LEU A 76 51.10 19.45 55.46
C LEU A 76 51.53 18.25 56.32
N THR A 77 52.79 17.84 56.20
CA THR A 77 53.37 16.76 57.02
C THR A 77 53.53 17.21 58.49
N PRO A 78 53.65 16.29 59.46
CA PRO A 78 53.88 16.63 60.86
C PRO A 78 55.11 17.52 61.06
N GLU A 79 56.20 17.27 60.34
CA GLU A 79 57.45 18.04 60.40
C GLU A 79 57.25 19.46 59.87
N GLN A 80 56.53 19.62 58.76
CA GLN A 80 56.19 20.94 58.21
C GLN A 80 55.30 21.77 59.14
N LYS A 81 54.51 21.12 60.02
CA LYS A 81 53.64 21.80 60.98
C LYS A 81 54.39 22.29 62.21
N THR A 82 55.47 21.61 62.61
CA THR A 82 56.23 21.91 63.84
C THR A 82 57.45 22.78 63.59
N ASP A 83 58.07 22.71 62.41
CA ASP A 83 59.19 23.55 62.02
C ASP A 83 58.69 24.90 61.45
N PRO A 84 58.99 26.05 62.10
CA PRO A 84 58.54 27.36 61.67
C PRO A 84 59.03 27.77 60.27
N ASP A 85 60.23 27.35 59.87
CA ASP A 85 60.80 27.71 58.58
C ASP A 85 60.16 26.89 57.45
N LEU A 86 59.92 25.60 57.69
CA LEU A 86 59.20 24.74 56.75
C LEU A 86 57.73 25.15 56.62
N LEU A 87 57.06 25.53 57.72
CA LEU A 87 55.69 26.05 57.67
C LEU A 87 55.61 27.35 56.87
N ARG A 88 56.55 28.26 57.10
CA ARG A 88 56.65 29.53 56.36
C ARG A 88 56.84 29.27 54.88
N GLN A 89 57.74 28.37 54.50
CA GLN A 89 57.95 28.00 53.11
C GLN A 89 56.67 27.39 52.49
N ALA A 90 55.98 26.53 53.23
CA ALA A 90 54.74 25.93 52.78
C ALA A 90 53.66 26.99 52.49
N VAL A 91 53.42 27.91 53.42
CA VAL A 91 52.42 28.97 53.27
C VAL A 91 52.76 29.94 52.14
N LEU A 92 54.03 30.34 52.03
CA LEU A 92 54.45 31.39 51.10
C LEU A 92 54.74 30.89 49.68
N GLU A 93 55.10 29.62 49.50
CA GLU A 93 55.65 29.14 48.23
C GLU A 93 54.93 27.87 47.73
N SER A 94 54.90 26.79 48.51
CA SER A 94 54.58 25.46 47.95
C SER A 94 53.12 25.01 48.11
N ALA A 95 52.36 25.56 49.05
CA ALA A 95 50.95 25.19 49.24
C ALA A 95 50.12 25.47 47.97
N PRO A 96 49.24 24.54 47.54
CA PRO A 96 48.31 24.79 46.45
C PRO A 96 47.44 26.01 46.74
N ARG A 97 47.18 26.80 45.70
CA ARG A 97 46.36 28.01 45.78
C ARG A 97 45.21 27.88 44.81
N ARG A 98 43.99 28.00 45.33
CA ARG A 98 42.77 28.01 44.54
C ARG A 98 42.21 29.43 44.50
N TRP A 99 41.95 29.93 43.31
CA TRP A 99 41.24 31.18 43.12
C TRP A 99 39.77 30.90 42.83
N PHE A 100 38.88 31.67 43.45
CA PHE A 100 37.46 31.66 43.13
C PHE A 100 37.16 32.79 42.17
N LEU A 101 36.32 33.75 42.54
CA LEU A 101 36.14 34.97 41.76
C LEU A 101 37.38 35.87 41.92
N CYS A 102 37.95 36.33 40.80
CA CYS A 102 39.15 37.16 40.81
C CYS A 102 39.12 38.19 39.67
N SER A 103 38.66 39.40 39.97
CA SER A 103 38.67 40.53 39.04
C SER A 103 40.04 41.23 38.93
N LEU A 104 41.04 40.89 39.76
CA LEU A 104 42.38 41.49 39.72
C LEU A 104 43.01 41.47 38.32
N TYR A 105 42.67 40.45 37.52
CA TYR A 105 43.24 40.22 36.21
C TYR A 105 42.30 40.57 35.05
N ASP A 106 41.05 40.99 35.31
CA ASP A 106 40.04 41.27 34.28
C ASP A 106 40.50 42.33 33.28
N ASN A 107 41.31 43.29 33.75
CA ASN A 107 41.83 44.36 32.91
C ASN A 107 43.04 43.98 32.07
N LEU A 108 43.63 42.80 32.29
CA LEU A 108 44.75 42.33 31.49
C LEU A 108 44.30 42.07 30.05
N LYS A 109 45.12 42.53 29.10
CA LYS A 109 44.84 42.40 27.66
C LYS A 109 44.50 40.97 27.25
N ARG A 110 45.21 39.98 27.78
CA ARG A 110 45.00 38.55 27.45
C ARG A 110 43.67 38.02 27.98
N VAL A 111 43.26 38.39 29.19
CA VAL A 111 41.96 38.01 29.76
C VAL A 111 40.82 38.63 28.95
N LYS A 112 40.92 39.92 28.61
CA LYS A 112 39.95 40.58 27.73
C LYS A 112 39.86 39.93 26.35
N GLN A 113 40.98 39.48 25.79
CA GLN A 113 41.00 38.76 24.51
C GLN A 113 40.33 37.39 24.60
N ALA A 114 40.59 36.60 25.64
CA ALA A 114 39.93 35.32 25.87
C ALA A 114 38.41 35.50 26.09
N GLN A 115 38.01 36.46 26.93
CA GLN A 115 36.61 36.80 27.14
C GLN A 115 35.90 37.24 25.85
N ALA A 116 36.55 38.08 25.03
CA ALA A 116 36.00 38.50 23.74
C ALA A 116 35.87 37.33 22.75
N THR A 117 36.84 36.41 22.75
CA THR A 117 36.83 35.22 21.88
C THR A 117 35.71 34.27 22.27
N LEU A 118 35.57 33.96 23.56
CA LEU A 118 34.46 33.18 24.12
C LEU A 118 33.10 33.81 23.82
N SER A 119 32.97 35.13 24.01
CA SER A 119 31.71 35.84 23.78
C SER A 119 31.32 35.84 22.29
N ALA A 120 32.31 35.87 21.40
CA ALA A 120 32.09 35.79 19.95
C ALA A 120 31.71 34.39 19.47
N SER A 121 32.25 33.32 20.08
CA SER A 121 31.99 31.94 19.67
C SER A 121 30.75 31.30 20.30
N ALA A 122 30.33 31.76 21.48
CA ALA A 122 29.21 31.19 22.23
C ALA A 122 27.85 31.19 21.48
N PRO A 123 27.48 32.22 20.68
CA PRO A 123 26.25 32.19 19.89
C PRO A 123 26.23 31.08 18.83
N ASP A 124 27.37 30.85 18.15
CA ASP A 124 27.48 29.86 17.07
C ASP A 124 27.41 28.43 17.61
N GLU A 125 28.09 28.14 18.71
CA GLU A 125 28.01 26.83 19.35
C GLU A 125 26.59 26.53 19.87
N TRP A 126 25.94 27.53 20.46
CA TRP A 126 24.55 27.41 20.89
C TRP A 126 23.64 27.09 19.71
N MET A 127 23.77 27.84 18.60
CA MET A 127 22.99 27.58 17.38
C MET A 127 23.20 26.16 16.83
N ARG A 128 24.45 25.67 16.79
CA ARG A 128 24.76 24.31 16.33
C ARG A 128 24.11 23.23 17.20
N ARG A 129 24.18 23.38 18.53
CA ARG A 129 23.54 22.45 19.48
C ARG A 129 22.03 22.42 19.30
N GLU A 130 21.42 23.59 19.12
CA GLU A 130 19.99 23.71 18.96
C GLU A 130 19.51 23.13 17.62
N GLN A 131 20.26 23.35 16.53
CA GLN A 131 20.01 22.71 15.25
C GLN A 131 20.11 21.18 15.35
N ALA A 132 21.17 20.64 15.96
CA ALA A 132 21.34 19.19 16.13
C ALA A 132 20.19 18.56 16.93
N LYS A 133 19.70 19.24 17.99
CA LYS A 133 18.52 18.80 18.75
C LYS A 133 17.27 18.74 17.89
N ARG A 134 17.02 19.79 17.08
CA ARG A 134 15.86 19.86 16.17
C ARG A 134 15.92 18.76 15.11
N GLU A 135 17.08 18.53 14.51
CA GLU A 135 17.29 17.47 13.53
C GLU A 135 17.05 16.08 14.12
N LEU A 136 17.56 15.81 15.33
CA LEU A 136 17.35 14.54 16.01
C LEU A 136 15.86 14.31 16.33
N LYS A 137 15.17 15.36 16.79
CA LYS A 137 13.72 15.30 17.04
C LYS A 137 12.95 14.99 15.77
N LEU A 138 13.23 15.71 14.68
CA LEU A 138 12.58 15.49 13.38
C LEU A 138 12.85 14.08 12.85
N LYS A 139 14.08 13.57 13.01
CA LYS A 139 14.44 12.19 12.61
C LYS A 139 13.64 11.15 13.40
N ARG A 140 13.46 11.34 14.71
CA ARG A 140 12.64 10.47 15.56
C ARG A 140 11.16 10.51 15.16
N GLU A 141 10.61 11.69 14.91
CA GLU A 141 9.22 11.86 14.47
C GLU A 141 8.97 11.18 13.12
N ARG A 142 9.88 11.35 12.15
CA ARG A 142 9.79 10.66 10.85
C ARG A 142 9.87 9.14 10.99
N ALA A 143 10.77 8.63 11.84
CA ALA A 143 10.88 7.20 12.08
C ALA A 143 9.61 6.63 12.73
N ALA A 144 9.04 7.34 13.71
CA ALA A 144 7.79 6.95 14.36
C ALA A 144 6.61 6.95 13.38
N ALA A 145 6.48 7.99 12.55
CA ALA A 145 5.44 8.08 11.53
C ALA A 145 5.55 6.94 10.50
N GLN A 146 6.78 6.61 10.06
CA GLN A 146 7.02 5.50 9.14
C GLN A 146 6.69 4.14 9.77
N ALA A 147 7.05 3.92 11.04
CA ALA A 147 6.70 2.71 11.77
C ALA A 147 5.18 2.56 11.92
N GLN A 148 4.48 3.64 12.25
CA GLN A 148 3.02 3.65 12.35
C GLN A 148 2.34 3.38 11.00
N ALA A 149 2.84 3.96 9.91
CA ALA A 149 2.32 3.72 8.56
C ALA A 149 2.50 2.25 8.15
N ARG A 150 3.66 1.63 8.47
CA ARG A 150 3.92 0.21 8.23
C ARG A 150 2.96 -0.68 9.01
N GLU A 151 2.74 -0.39 10.29
CA GLU A 151 1.83 -1.17 11.13
C GLU A 151 0.37 -1.04 10.69
N GLN A 152 -0.08 0.17 10.33
CA GLN A 152 -1.40 0.38 9.74
C GLN A 152 -1.53 -0.36 8.40
N GLY A 153 -0.49 -0.33 7.56
CA GLY A 153 -0.43 -1.10 6.33
C GLY A 153 -0.57 -2.60 6.57
N ARG A 154 0.14 -3.16 7.56
CA ARG A 154 0.06 -4.56 7.96
C ARG A 154 -1.34 -4.94 8.43
N LYS A 155 -1.95 -4.15 9.31
CA LYS A 155 -3.33 -4.36 9.78
C LYS A 155 -4.35 -4.32 8.64
N ARG A 156 -4.20 -3.39 7.70
CA ARG A 156 -5.05 -3.31 6.50
C ARG A 156 -4.89 -4.55 5.60
N MET A 157 -3.66 -5.00 5.36
CA MET A 157 -3.42 -6.22 4.57
C MET A 157 -4.02 -7.46 5.24
N GLU A 158 -3.87 -7.59 6.56
CA GLU A 158 -4.44 -8.71 7.31
C GLU A 158 -5.97 -8.68 7.30
N ALA A 159 -6.58 -7.51 7.50
CA ALA A 159 -8.03 -7.33 7.39
C ALA A 159 -8.55 -7.68 5.98
N ASN A 160 -7.86 -7.21 4.93
CA ASN A 160 -8.20 -7.55 3.55
C ASN A 160 -8.06 -9.05 3.27
N LYS A 161 -7.02 -9.70 3.80
CA LYS A 161 -6.83 -11.15 3.69
C LYS A 161 -7.95 -11.92 4.39
N LYS A 162 -8.27 -11.57 5.65
CA LYS A 162 -9.37 -12.18 6.40
C LYS A 162 -10.72 -12.01 5.71
N SER A 163 -11.00 -10.82 5.19
CA SER A 163 -12.21 -10.52 4.44
C SER A 163 -12.28 -11.36 3.14
N ARG A 164 -11.16 -11.48 2.42
CA ARG A 164 -11.05 -12.32 1.23
C ARG A 164 -11.32 -13.79 1.55
N ASP A 165 -10.66 -14.33 2.57
CA ASP A 165 -10.80 -15.73 2.97
C ASP A 165 -12.22 -16.03 3.45
N TRP A 166 -12.85 -15.10 4.17
CA TRP A 166 -14.25 -15.22 4.58
C TRP A 166 -15.20 -15.30 3.38
N GLN A 167 -15.07 -14.39 2.41
CA GLN A 167 -15.88 -14.43 1.18
C GLN A 167 -15.66 -15.72 0.38
N ARG A 168 -14.41 -16.18 0.26
CA ARG A 168 -14.10 -17.45 -0.40
C ARG A 168 -14.81 -18.62 0.27
N ARG A 169 -14.83 -18.67 1.61
CA ARG A 169 -15.56 -19.70 2.36
C ARG A 169 -17.06 -19.66 2.11
N GLN A 170 -17.67 -18.47 2.08
CA GLN A 170 -19.11 -18.32 1.78
C GLN A 170 -19.47 -18.89 0.41
N HIS A 171 -18.56 -18.75 -0.57
CA HIS A 171 -18.75 -19.20 -1.95
C HIS A 171 -17.91 -20.43 -2.31
N GLN A 172 -17.50 -21.23 -1.32
CA GLN A 172 -16.56 -22.34 -1.55
C GLN A 172 -17.11 -23.35 -2.55
N HIS A 173 -18.39 -23.70 -2.44
CA HIS A 173 -19.06 -24.61 -3.37
C HIS A 173 -19.02 -24.13 -4.84
N LEU A 174 -19.10 -22.81 -5.10
CA LEU A 174 -18.98 -22.26 -6.46
C LEU A 174 -17.53 -22.32 -6.96
N ILE A 175 -16.56 -22.13 -6.05
CA ILE A 175 -15.12 -22.24 -6.34
C ILE A 175 -14.77 -23.70 -6.66
N ASP A 176 -15.32 -24.65 -5.93
CA ASP A 176 -15.13 -26.08 -6.18
C ASP A 176 -15.71 -26.47 -7.55
N HIS A 177 -16.89 -25.96 -7.92
CA HIS A 177 -17.43 -26.13 -9.27
C HIS A 177 -16.55 -25.50 -10.36
N LEU A 178 -15.97 -24.31 -10.11
CA LEU A 178 -15.02 -23.70 -11.03
C LEU A 178 -13.74 -24.54 -11.17
N ALA A 179 -13.26 -25.13 -10.09
CA ALA A 179 -12.09 -26.00 -10.12
C ALA A 179 -12.39 -27.30 -10.88
N ALA A 180 -13.53 -27.93 -10.61
CA ALA A 180 -13.99 -29.12 -11.32
C ALA A 180 -14.20 -28.84 -12.81
N ALA A 181 -14.79 -27.70 -13.17
CA ALA A 181 -15.03 -27.33 -14.57
C ALA A 181 -13.76 -27.12 -15.42
N ARG A 182 -12.57 -27.24 -14.81
CA ARG A 182 -11.28 -27.15 -15.49
C ARG A 182 -10.64 -28.53 -15.71
N SER A 183 -11.24 -29.59 -15.19
CA SER A 183 -10.81 -30.96 -15.49
C SER A 183 -11.45 -31.45 -16.79
N ASP A 184 -10.69 -32.26 -17.54
CA ASP A 184 -11.19 -32.90 -18.77
C ASP A 184 -12.38 -33.82 -18.48
N ASP A 185 -12.39 -34.46 -17.30
CA ASP A 185 -13.49 -35.32 -16.81
C ASP A 185 -14.82 -34.56 -16.72
N TYR A 186 -14.78 -33.27 -16.39
CA TYR A 186 -16.00 -32.46 -16.28
C TYR A 186 -16.62 -32.19 -17.65
N GLU A 187 -15.81 -31.95 -18.68
CA GLU A 187 -16.32 -31.73 -20.03
C GLU A 187 -17.01 -32.98 -20.58
N GLN A 188 -16.42 -34.16 -20.33
CA GLN A 188 -17.01 -35.45 -20.72
C GLN A 188 -18.32 -35.73 -19.98
N ALA A 189 -18.34 -35.63 -18.65
CA ALA A 189 -19.56 -35.80 -17.86
C ALA A 189 -20.67 -34.82 -18.28
N ARG A 190 -20.29 -33.60 -18.68
CA ARG A 190 -21.24 -32.60 -19.21
C ARG A 190 -21.73 -32.91 -20.61
N LEU A 191 -20.93 -33.54 -21.45
CA LEU A 191 -21.38 -33.98 -22.77
C LEU A 191 -22.53 -34.98 -22.65
N GLU A 192 -22.40 -35.96 -21.75
CA GLU A 192 -23.45 -36.95 -21.48
C GLU A 192 -24.76 -36.28 -21.04
N VAL A 193 -24.70 -35.40 -20.04
CA VAL A 193 -25.88 -34.65 -19.55
C VAL A 193 -26.51 -33.79 -20.65
N ARG A 194 -25.70 -33.16 -21.51
CA ARG A 194 -26.19 -32.34 -22.64
C ARG A 194 -26.90 -33.20 -23.69
N THR A 195 -26.34 -34.35 -24.03
CA THR A 195 -26.92 -35.26 -25.02
C THR A 195 -28.19 -35.95 -24.54
N ALA A 196 -28.32 -36.18 -23.23
CA ALA A 196 -29.48 -36.78 -22.59
C ALA A 196 -30.66 -35.82 -22.38
N ASN A 197 -30.48 -34.50 -22.55
CA ASN A 197 -31.56 -33.54 -22.40
C ASN A 197 -32.65 -33.76 -23.47
N HIS A 198 -33.87 -34.10 -23.01
CA HIS A 198 -35.00 -34.40 -23.87
C HIS A 198 -35.40 -33.23 -24.79
N GLU A 199 -35.39 -32.00 -24.28
CA GLU A 199 -35.69 -30.82 -25.11
C GLU A 199 -34.59 -30.57 -26.14
N ALA A 200 -33.32 -30.82 -25.78
CA ALA A 200 -32.21 -30.74 -26.73
C ALA A 200 -32.34 -31.82 -27.81
N LYS A 201 -32.82 -33.01 -27.45
CA LYS A 201 -33.12 -34.09 -28.39
C LYS A 201 -34.24 -33.71 -29.35
N LEU A 202 -35.37 -33.19 -28.85
CA LEU A 202 -36.48 -32.73 -29.70
C LEU A 202 -36.04 -31.59 -30.63
N MET A 203 -35.30 -30.62 -30.11
CA MET A 203 -34.75 -29.53 -30.92
C MET A 203 -33.72 -30.02 -31.95
N ARG A 204 -32.92 -31.04 -31.64
CA ARG A 204 -32.06 -31.70 -32.63
C ARG A 204 -32.92 -32.31 -33.74
N GLU A 205 -33.95 -33.08 -33.39
CA GLU A 205 -34.84 -33.70 -34.37
C GLU A 205 -35.53 -32.65 -35.27
N ASP A 206 -35.92 -31.49 -34.72
CA ASP A 206 -36.45 -30.35 -35.49
C ASP A 206 -35.36 -29.63 -36.32
N ALA A 207 -34.15 -29.51 -35.79
CA ALA A 207 -32.98 -28.96 -36.50
C ALA A 207 -32.54 -29.86 -37.66
N PHE A 208 -32.73 -31.18 -37.55
CA PHE A 208 -32.48 -32.16 -38.61
C PHE A 208 -33.55 -32.12 -39.70
N ARG A 209 -34.79 -31.73 -39.36
CA ARG A 209 -35.88 -31.47 -40.33
C ARG A 209 -35.73 -30.14 -41.04
N THR A 210 -35.00 -29.21 -40.42
CA THR A 210 -34.50 -27.99 -41.06
C THR A 210 -33.22 -28.35 -41.83
N PRO A 211 -32.91 -27.85 -43.04
CA PRO A 211 -31.76 -28.24 -43.81
C PRO A 211 -30.60 -27.45 -43.20
N GLY A 212 -30.03 -27.97 -42.11
CA GLY A 212 -28.86 -27.42 -41.41
C GLY A 212 -27.57 -27.39 -42.24
N ARG A 213 -27.67 -27.59 -43.56
CA ARG A 213 -26.58 -27.70 -44.53
C ARG A 213 -26.86 -26.73 -45.67
N LEU A 214 -26.24 -25.56 -45.64
CA LEU A 214 -26.20 -24.65 -46.79
C LEU A 214 -25.11 -25.14 -47.76
N ILE A 215 -25.44 -25.35 -49.04
CA ILE A 215 -24.42 -25.50 -50.08
C ILE A 215 -24.02 -24.09 -50.53
N THR A 216 -22.89 -23.59 -50.04
CA THR A 216 -22.29 -22.33 -50.51
C THR A 216 -21.08 -22.63 -51.36
N ARG A 217 -21.08 -22.20 -52.64
CA ARG A 217 -19.96 -22.36 -53.58
C ARG A 217 -19.41 -23.79 -53.67
N GLY A 218 -20.30 -24.79 -53.71
CA GLY A 218 -19.89 -26.21 -53.80
C GLY A 218 -19.34 -26.81 -52.50
N ARG A 219 -19.39 -26.10 -51.37
CA ARG A 219 -19.05 -26.64 -50.04
C ARG A 219 -20.27 -26.65 -49.13
N GLN A 220 -20.47 -27.77 -48.44
CA GLN A 220 -21.49 -27.95 -47.44
C GLN A 220 -21.06 -27.19 -46.16
N ALA A 221 -21.72 -26.07 -45.86
CA ALA A 221 -21.49 -25.31 -44.64
C ALA A 221 -22.60 -25.65 -43.63
N THR A 222 -22.21 -26.23 -42.50
CA THR A 222 -23.06 -26.39 -41.32
C THR A 222 -23.02 -25.10 -40.52
N PHE A 223 -24.17 -24.49 -40.29
CA PHE A 223 -24.30 -23.29 -39.46
C PHE A 223 -24.74 -23.60 -38.03
N VAL A 224 -25.01 -24.87 -37.72
CA VAL A 224 -25.28 -25.40 -36.38
C VAL A 224 -24.23 -26.48 -36.03
N GLY A 225 -24.12 -26.83 -34.74
CA GLY A 225 -23.16 -27.82 -34.25
C GLY A 225 -21.72 -27.30 -34.22
N ILE A 226 -21.53 -25.98 -34.29
CA ILE A 226 -20.20 -25.38 -34.29
C ILE A 226 -19.71 -25.25 -32.84
N PRO A 227 -18.55 -25.82 -32.45
CA PRO A 227 -18.06 -25.68 -31.09
C PRO A 227 -17.69 -24.21 -30.81
N VAL A 228 -18.21 -23.66 -29.70
CA VAL A 228 -17.92 -22.28 -29.29
C VAL A 228 -17.40 -22.28 -27.86
N GLN A 229 -16.27 -21.61 -27.63
CA GLN A 229 -15.66 -21.57 -26.31
C GLN A 229 -16.68 -21.10 -25.25
N GLY A 230 -16.90 -21.94 -24.23
CA GLY A 230 -17.79 -21.67 -23.11
C GLY A 230 -19.24 -22.13 -23.31
N ASP A 231 -19.57 -22.78 -24.42
CA ASP A 231 -20.91 -23.32 -24.68
C ASP A 231 -21.33 -24.42 -23.69
N TRP A 232 -20.38 -25.07 -23.01
CA TRP A 232 -20.60 -26.08 -21.98
C TRP A 232 -21.48 -25.62 -20.80
N ILE A 233 -21.63 -24.30 -20.60
CA ILE A 233 -22.53 -23.75 -19.56
C ILE A 233 -24.01 -23.87 -19.92
N ILE A 234 -24.34 -24.09 -21.19
CA ILE A 234 -25.70 -24.30 -21.68
C ILE A 234 -26.03 -25.78 -21.45
N ASN A 235 -27.22 -26.06 -20.91
CA ASN A 235 -27.67 -27.44 -20.66
C ASN A 235 -28.21 -28.11 -21.94
N ALA A 236 -27.61 -27.83 -23.09
CA ALA A 236 -27.90 -28.45 -24.38
C ALA A 236 -26.60 -28.58 -25.18
N ASP A 237 -26.57 -29.55 -26.09
CA ASP A 237 -25.48 -29.65 -27.06
C ASP A 237 -25.48 -28.45 -28.02
N SER A 238 -24.32 -28.21 -28.66
CA SER A 238 -24.11 -27.02 -29.47
C SER A 238 -25.04 -26.95 -30.68
N GLU A 239 -25.46 -28.09 -31.21
CA GLU A 239 -26.40 -28.16 -32.33
C GLU A 239 -27.80 -27.67 -31.91
N ALA A 240 -28.34 -28.21 -30.81
CA ALA A 240 -29.68 -27.87 -30.35
C ALA A 240 -29.88 -26.37 -30.05
N TRP A 241 -28.97 -25.75 -29.29
CA TRP A 241 -29.14 -24.34 -28.94
C TRP A 241 -28.83 -23.39 -30.09
N GLN A 242 -27.92 -23.76 -30.98
CA GLN A 242 -27.63 -22.98 -32.19
C GLN A 242 -28.77 -23.04 -33.18
N ALA A 243 -29.42 -24.20 -33.31
CA ALA A 243 -30.64 -24.35 -34.11
C ALA A 243 -31.75 -23.43 -33.60
N LEU A 244 -31.98 -23.36 -32.28
CA LEU A 244 -32.93 -22.42 -31.70
C LEU A 244 -32.63 -20.96 -32.11
N VAL A 245 -31.36 -20.55 -32.05
CA VAL A 245 -30.96 -19.19 -32.47
C VAL A 245 -31.27 -18.96 -33.95
N VAL A 246 -30.94 -19.93 -34.81
CA VAL A 246 -31.15 -19.80 -36.25
C VAL A 246 -32.63 -19.77 -36.58
N LEU A 247 -33.41 -20.72 -36.07
CA LEU A 247 -34.84 -20.87 -36.35
C LEU A 247 -35.65 -19.69 -35.80
N ASP A 248 -35.51 -19.39 -34.52
CA ASP A 248 -36.40 -18.44 -33.85
C ASP A 248 -35.97 -16.98 -34.04
N HIS A 249 -34.66 -16.75 -34.23
CA HIS A 249 -34.10 -15.40 -34.23
C HIS A 249 -33.49 -14.95 -35.55
N LEU A 250 -33.22 -15.85 -36.50
CA LEU A 250 -32.65 -15.48 -37.82
C LEU A 250 -33.59 -15.79 -38.99
N LEU A 251 -34.15 -17.00 -39.08
CA LEU A 251 -34.90 -17.51 -40.23
C LEU A 251 -36.08 -16.60 -40.60
N CYS A 252 -36.85 -16.16 -39.61
CA CYS A 252 -38.06 -15.34 -39.81
C CYS A 252 -37.79 -13.83 -39.87
N LYS A 253 -36.53 -13.38 -40.00
CA LYS A 253 -36.16 -11.96 -40.01
C LYS A 253 -35.86 -11.47 -41.42
N ARG A 254 -36.28 -10.24 -41.73
CA ARG A 254 -35.99 -9.58 -43.02
C ARG A 254 -34.50 -9.22 -43.12
N LYS A 255 -33.95 -9.15 -44.35
CA LYS A 255 -32.61 -8.60 -44.62
C LYS A 255 -32.38 -7.28 -43.87
N GLY A 256 -31.18 -7.14 -43.33
CA GLY A 256 -30.77 -5.94 -42.60
C GLY A 256 -31.35 -5.83 -41.18
N ALA A 257 -32.26 -6.73 -40.78
CA ALA A 257 -32.77 -6.77 -39.42
C ALA A 257 -31.63 -6.98 -38.42
N GLN A 258 -31.68 -6.23 -37.33
CA GLN A 258 -30.70 -6.36 -36.26
C GLN A 258 -31.04 -7.57 -35.39
N VAL A 259 -30.05 -8.40 -35.11
CA VAL A 259 -30.17 -9.54 -34.20
C VAL A 259 -30.08 -9.04 -32.76
N ASN A 260 -31.12 -9.32 -31.97
CA ASN A 260 -31.13 -8.98 -30.55
C ASN A 260 -30.48 -10.11 -29.74
N ILE A 261 -29.23 -9.90 -29.34
CA ILE A 261 -28.45 -10.85 -28.54
C ILE A 261 -29.16 -11.18 -27.22
N GLY A 262 -29.80 -10.19 -26.58
CA GLY A 262 -30.53 -10.38 -25.34
C GLY A 262 -31.71 -11.33 -25.50
N GLN A 263 -32.46 -11.23 -26.60
CA GLN A 263 -33.55 -12.16 -26.91
C GLN A 263 -33.03 -13.58 -27.15
N CYS A 264 -31.94 -13.75 -27.91
CA CYS A 264 -31.32 -15.05 -28.14
C CYS A 264 -30.90 -15.72 -26.82
N VAL A 265 -30.20 -14.97 -25.95
CA VAL A 265 -29.77 -15.46 -24.63
C VAL A 265 -30.96 -15.82 -23.75
N SER A 266 -32.03 -15.03 -23.76
CA SER A 266 -33.26 -15.33 -23.01
C SER A 266 -33.96 -16.58 -23.52
N ALA A 267 -34.07 -16.77 -24.84
CA ALA A 267 -34.65 -17.97 -25.42
C ALA A 267 -33.88 -19.24 -25.03
N ILE A 268 -32.55 -19.22 -25.17
CA ILE A 268 -31.67 -20.32 -24.74
C ILE A 268 -31.85 -20.62 -23.25
N LYS A 269 -31.88 -19.59 -22.40
CA LYS A 269 -32.06 -19.73 -20.95
C LYS A 269 -33.41 -20.34 -20.58
N ASN A 270 -34.47 -19.92 -21.26
CA ASN A 270 -35.83 -20.38 -20.97
C ASN A 270 -36.06 -21.81 -21.46
N ARG A 271 -35.50 -22.16 -22.62
CA ARG A 271 -35.64 -23.48 -23.24
C ARG A 271 -34.73 -24.51 -22.58
N PHE A 272 -33.42 -24.28 -22.63
CA PHE A 272 -32.44 -25.29 -22.22
C PHE A 272 -31.95 -25.09 -20.78
N GLY A 273 -31.96 -23.85 -20.29
CA GLY A 273 -31.34 -23.51 -19.02
C GLY A 273 -29.82 -23.32 -19.12
N ILE A 274 -29.27 -22.69 -18.08
CA ILE A 274 -27.84 -22.49 -17.87
C ILE A 274 -27.46 -23.13 -16.54
N LEU A 275 -26.24 -23.63 -16.43
CA LEU A 275 -25.68 -24.15 -15.18
C LEU A 275 -26.00 -23.22 -13.99
N PRO A 276 -26.71 -23.69 -12.94
CA PRO A 276 -27.15 -22.86 -11.83
C PRO A 276 -26.01 -22.10 -11.14
N TRP A 277 -24.91 -22.79 -10.84
CA TRP A 277 -23.73 -22.21 -10.18
C TRP A 277 -23.03 -21.16 -11.06
N MET A 278 -23.01 -21.35 -12.38
CA MET A 278 -22.45 -20.36 -13.31
C MET A 278 -23.33 -19.11 -13.40
N ARG A 279 -24.66 -19.29 -13.36
CA ARG A 279 -25.62 -18.19 -13.29
C ARG A 279 -25.42 -17.39 -12.00
N GLU A 280 -25.19 -18.06 -10.89
CA GLU A 280 -24.90 -17.44 -9.59
C GLU A 280 -23.61 -16.62 -9.63
N LEU A 281 -22.50 -17.18 -10.11
CA LEU A 281 -21.24 -16.45 -10.29
C LEU A 281 -21.39 -15.19 -11.17
N ASN A 282 -22.15 -15.29 -12.27
CA ASN A 282 -22.45 -14.13 -13.11
C ASN A 282 -23.37 -13.11 -12.42
N ALA A 283 -24.22 -13.52 -11.47
CA ALA A 283 -25.01 -12.62 -10.65
C ALA A 283 -24.13 -11.87 -9.66
N LEU A 284 -23.27 -12.58 -8.94
CA LEU A 284 -22.29 -12.00 -8.00
C LEU A 284 -21.38 -10.99 -8.69
N LYS A 285 -20.86 -11.30 -9.90
CA LYS A 285 -20.06 -10.35 -10.69
C LYS A 285 -20.83 -9.06 -10.97
N ARG A 286 -22.10 -9.16 -11.40
CA ARG A 286 -22.93 -7.99 -11.70
C ARG A 286 -23.23 -7.16 -10.45
N GLU A 287 -23.46 -7.81 -9.31
CA GLU A 287 -23.68 -7.13 -8.05
C GLU A 287 -22.44 -6.36 -7.59
N GLN A 288 -21.27 -7.00 -7.61
CA GLN A 288 -19.99 -6.33 -7.30
C GLN A 288 -19.77 -5.13 -8.24
N SER A 289 -20.01 -5.30 -9.54
CA SER A 289 -19.87 -4.20 -10.51
C SER A 289 -20.76 -3.00 -10.19
N ARG A 290 -21.98 -3.25 -9.66
CA ARG A 290 -22.92 -2.20 -9.26
C ARG A 290 -22.47 -1.52 -7.97
N GLN A 291 -21.93 -2.28 -7.02
CA GLN A 291 -21.34 -1.73 -5.79
C GLN A 291 -20.14 -0.85 -6.12
N ASP A 292 -19.19 -1.35 -6.92
CA ASP A 292 -18.01 -0.60 -7.36
C ASP A 292 -18.39 0.70 -8.09
N ALA A 293 -19.44 0.67 -8.92
CA ALA A 293 -19.96 1.85 -9.60
C ALA A 293 -20.56 2.88 -8.63
N ARG A 294 -21.31 2.44 -7.60
CA ARG A 294 -21.85 3.31 -6.55
C ARG A 294 -20.75 3.96 -5.72
N GLU A 295 -19.65 3.26 -5.49
CA GLU A 295 -18.50 3.75 -4.73
C GLU A 295 -17.52 4.58 -5.58
N GLY A 296 -17.79 4.80 -6.87
CA GLY A 296 -16.88 5.51 -7.78
C GLY A 296 -15.58 4.75 -8.07
N ARG A 297 -15.52 3.46 -7.75
CA ARG A 297 -14.35 2.57 -7.94
C ARG A 297 -14.40 1.76 -9.23
N SER A 298 -15.36 2.05 -10.11
CA SER A 298 -15.54 1.32 -11.37
C SER A 298 -14.44 1.66 -12.39
N GLN A 299 -13.26 1.05 -12.23
CA GLN A 299 -12.20 1.08 -13.22
C GLN A 299 -11.79 -0.35 -13.58
N GLY A 300 -12.40 -0.88 -14.64
CA GLY A 300 -11.97 -2.11 -15.29
C GLY A 300 -13.04 -3.19 -15.45
N PRO A 301 -12.65 -4.35 -16.04
CA PRO A 301 -13.56 -5.46 -16.27
C PRO A 301 -14.06 -6.03 -14.94
N THR A 302 -15.36 -6.29 -14.87
CA THR A 302 -16.05 -6.83 -13.70
C THR A 302 -15.38 -8.12 -13.20
N LYS A 303 -14.90 -8.10 -11.95
CA LYS A 303 -14.23 -9.23 -11.30
C LYS A 303 -14.76 -9.40 -9.88
N LEU A 304 -14.79 -10.64 -9.40
CA LEU A 304 -14.96 -10.93 -7.99
C LEU A 304 -13.60 -10.77 -7.31
N TRP A 305 -13.48 -9.78 -6.42
CA TRP A 305 -12.21 -9.37 -5.82
C TRP A 305 -11.56 -10.46 -4.95
N TYR A 306 -12.36 -11.41 -4.43
CA TYR A 306 -11.89 -12.51 -3.61
C TYR A 306 -11.42 -13.74 -4.41
N LEU A 307 -11.73 -13.78 -5.71
CA LEU A 307 -11.28 -14.82 -6.63
C LEU A 307 -9.93 -14.45 -7.26
N THR A 308 -9.15 -15.46 -7.64
CA THR A 308 -7.90 -15.27 -8.39
C THR A 308 -8.21 -14.74 -9.80
N GLY A 309 -7.18 -14.19 -10.47
CA GLY A 309 -7.34 -13.74 -11.85
C GLY A 309 -7.72 -14.86 -12.81
N GLU A 310 -7.26 -16.08 -12.52
CA GLU A 310 -7.56 -17.27 -13.30
C GLU A 310 -8.99 -17.77 -13.08
N GLU A 311 -9.42 -17.90 -11.81
CA GLU A 311 -10.81 -18.22 -11.44
C GLU A 311 -11.80 -17.25 -12.09
N ASN A 312 -11.50 -15.94 -12.06
CA ASN A 312 -12.33 -14.92 -12.68
C ASN A 312 -12.47 -15.05 -14.21
N ARG A 313 -11.42 -15.55 -14.89
CA ARG A 313 -11.42 -15.78 -16.35
C ARG A 313 -12.22 -17.01 -16.73
N SER A 314 -12.31 -18.00 -15.84
CA SER A 314 -13.11 -19.22 -16.04
C SER A 314 -14.62 -18.99 -15.90
N ILE A 315 -15.05 -17.84 -15.36
CA ILE A 315 -16.48 -17.49 -15.28
C ILE A 315 -16.96 -17.06 -16.66
N VAL A 316 -17.68 -17.97 -17.33
CA VAL A 316 -18.24 -17.75 -18.67
C VAL A 316 -19.57 -17.01 -18.58
N ASN A 317 -19.71 -15.93 -19.36
CA ASN A 317 -20.98 -15.21 -19.49
C ASN A 317 -21.78 -15.77 -20.68
N PRO A 318 -23.05 -16.19 -20.50
CA PRO A 318 -23.92 -16.67 -21.59
C PRO A 318 -24.04 -15.70 -22.77
N VAL A 319 -24.01 -14.40 -22.52
CA VAL A 319 -24.04 -13.38 -23.58
C VAL A 319 -22.81 -13.48 -24.47
N THR A 320 -21.63 -13.71 -23.89
CA THR A 320 -20.38 -13.85 -24.63
C THR A 320 -20.37 -15.12 -25.48
N VAL A 321 -20.95 -16.22 -25.00
CA VAL A 321 -21.10 -17.47 -25.77
C VAL A 321 -21.93 -17.23 -27.03
N VAL A 322 -23.08 -16.57 -26.88
CA VAL A 322 -23.96 -16.24 -28.03
C VAL A 322 -23.27 -15.27 -28.98
N ILE A 323 -22.59 -14.23 -28.49
CA ILE A 323 -21.82 -13.31 -29.34
C ILE A 323 -20.78 -14.06 -30.17
N ARG A 324 -20.00 -14.95 -29.56
CA ARG A 324 -18.97 -15.73 -30.26
C ARG A 324 -19.57 -16.58 -31.38
N TYR A 325 -20.72 -17.19 -31.14
CA TYR A 325 -21.43 -17.92 -32.19
C TYR A 325 -21.92 -17.01 -33.33
N LEU A 326 -22.49 -15.84 -33.02
CA LEU A 326 -22.90 -14.86 -34.04
C LEU A 326 -21.69 -14.30 -34.80
N GLU A 327 -20.52 -14.16 -34.16
CA GLU A 327 -19.25 -13.81 -34.81
C GLU A 327 -18.82 -14.90 -35.80
N VAL A 328 -18.98 -16.18 -35.45
CA VAL A 328 -18.76 -17.30 -36.38
C VAL A 328 -19.70 -17.21 -37.58
N LEU A 329 -20.99 -16.95 -37.36
CA LEU A 329 -21.96 -16.75 -38.46
C LEU A 329 -21.66 -15.53 -39.34
N SER A 330 -20.87 -14.59 -38.83
CA SER A 330 -20.38 -13.41 -39.56
C SER A 330 -19.05 -13.66 -40.29
N ALA A 331 -18.40 -14.81 -40.07
CA ALA A 331 -17.09 -15.09 -40.62
C ALA A 331 -17.12 -15.17 -42.16
N PRO A 332 -16.00 -14.88 -42.86
CA PRO A 332 -15.95 -14.79 -44.32
C PRO A 332 -16.38 -16.07 -45.06
N ASN A 333 -16.34 -17.22 -44.40
CA ASN A 333 -16.75 -18.52 -44.94
C ASN A 333 -18.25 -18.81 -44.76
N ILE A 334 -18.95 -18.14 -43.84
CA ILE A 334 -20.39 -18.35 -43.57
C ILE A 334 -21.23 -17.18 -44.10
N GLN A 335 -20.87 -15.94 -43.76
CA GLN A 335 -21.48 -14.69 -44.24
C GLN A 335 -23.02 -14.61 -44.10
N ILE A 336 -23.59 -15.18 -43.04
CA ILE A 336 -25.03 -15.05 -42.74
C ILE A 336 -25.31 -13.68 -42.09
N LEU A 337 -24.39 -13.21 -41.26
CA LEU A 337 -24.49 -11.96 -40.52
C LEU A 337 -23.39 -10.97 -40.92
N ASP A 338 -23.67 -9.68 -40.77
CA ASP A 338 -22.67 -8.62 -40.73
C ASP A 338 -22.44 -8.22 -39.27
N ALA A 339 -21.20 -8.34 -38.81
CA ALA A 339 -20.77 -7.88 -37.49
C ALA A 339 -20.38 -6.41 -37.53
N ILE A 340 -21.03 -5.59 -36.70
CA ILE A 340 -20.82 -4.14 -36.59
C ILE A 340 -20.39 -3.84 -35.16
N ARG A 341 -19.19 -3.28 -34.98
CA ARG A 341 -18.71 -2.86 -33.66
C ARG A 341 -18.97 -1.37 -33.46
N SER A 342 -19.69 -1.00 -32.40
CA SER A 342 -19.93 0.39 -32.01
C SER A 342 -19.77 0.54 -30.51
N ASN A 343 -18.98 1.52 -30.06
CA ASN A 343 -18.69 1.79 -28.65
C ASN A 343 -18.27 0.53 -27.84
N GLY A 344 -17.46 -0.33 -28.45
CA GLY A 344 -17.00 -1.58 -27.83
C GLY A 344 -18.07 -2.69 -27.72
N LYS A 345 -19.29 -2.47 -28.23
CA LYS A 345 -20.36 -3.47 -28.28
C LYS A 345 -20.47 -4.06 -29.69
N ALA A 346 -20.68 -5.37 -29.74
CA ALA A 346 -20.95 -6.09 -30.99
C ALA A 346 -22.46 -6.02 -31.31
N HIS A 347 -22.76 -5.62 -32.53
CA HIS A 347 -24.09 -5.65 -33.13
C HIS A 347 -24.04 -6.55 -34.36
N PHE A 348 -25.11 -7.28 -34.63
CA PHE A 348 -25.20 -8.16 -35.79
C PHE A 348 -26.42 -7.80 -36.62
N ARG A 349 -26.26 -7.75 -37.94
CA ARG A 349 -27.37 -7.56 -38.88
C ARG A 349 -27.42 -8.73 -39.85
N LEU A 350 -28.62 -9.12 -40.26
CA LEU A 350 -28.79 -10.17 -41.26
C LEU A 350 -28.29 -9.67 -42.62
N ARG A 351 -27.24 -10.31 -43.17
CA ARG A 351 -26.57 -9.86 -44.40
C ARG A 351 -27.33 -10.28 -45.66
N ASP A 352 -27.83 -11.52 -45.68
CA ASP A 352 -28.35 -12.14 -46.90
C ASP A 352 -29.70 -12.83 -46.68
N ASN A 353 -30.54 -12.79 -47.71
CA ASN A 353 -31.80 -13.54 -47.82
C ASN A 353 -31.54 -15.01 -48.21
N ARG A 354 -30.34 -15.54 -47.95
CA ARG A 354 -30.03 -16.96 -48.21
C ARG A 354 -30.85 -17.90 -47.34
N LEU A 355 -31.38 -17.42 -46.21
CA LEU A 355 -32.37 -18.16 -45.42
C LEU A 355 -33.65 -18.38 -46.22
N ASP A 356 -34.10 -17.43 -47.07
CA ASP A 356 -35.25 -17.63 -47.95
C ASP A 356 -35.01 -18.76 -48.97
N ARG A 357 -33.76 -18.97 -49.43
CA ARG A 357 -33.39 -20.11 -50.30
C ARG A 357 -33.31 -21.42 -49.52
N ILE A 358 -32.90 -21.38 -48.26
CA ILE A 358 -33.00 -22.54 -47.36
C ILE A 358 -34.48 -22.88 -47.16
N MET A 359 -35.33 -21.90 -46.87
CA MET A 359 -36.78 -22.05 -46.70
C MET A 359 -37.46 -22.61 -47.96
N ALA A 360 -37.11 -22.11 -49.15
CA ALA A 360 -37.63 -22.66 -50.40
C ALA A 360 -37.25 -24.15 -50.60
N ASN A 361 -36.07 -24.55 -50.11
CA ASN A 361 -35.67 -25.96 -50.09
C ASN A 361 -36.35 -26.74 -48.94
N ILE A 362 -36.63 -26.11 -47.79
CA ILE A 362 -37.39 -26.73 -46.68
C ILE A 362 -38.79 -27.08 -47.12
N ASP A 363 -39.51 -26.13 -47.72
CA ASP A 363 -40.89 -26.33 -48.14
C ASP A 363 -40.95 -27.45 -49.18
N HIS A 364 -39.97 -27.51 -50.09
CA HIS A 364 -39.81 -28.62 -51.04
C HIS A 364 -39.50 -29.96 -50.36
N TYR A 365 -38.61 -30.00 -49.37
CA TYR A 365 -38.28 -31.21 -48.60
C TYR A 365 -39.39 -31.66 -47.64
N ALA A 366 -40.18 -30.73 -47.11
CA ALA A 366 -41.34 -31.00 -46.28
C ALA A 366 -42.45 -31.65 -47.11
N ASP A 367 -42.68 -31.14 -48.33
CA ASP A 367 -43.58 -31.76 -49.32
C ASP A 367 -43.08 -33.16 -49.72
N GLU A 368 -41.78 -33.35 -50.00
CA GLU A 368 -41.21 -34.67 -50.31
C GLU A 368 -41.31 -35.66 -49.13
N CYS A 369 -41.04 -35.21 -47.90
CA CYS A 369 -41.16 -36.04 -46.70
C CYS A 369 -42.62 -36.47 -46.46
N ASP A 370 -43.58 -35.56 -46.63
CA ASP A 370 -45.01 -35.88 -46.50
C ASP A 370 -45.48 -36.82 -47.62
N GLN A 371 -44.95 -36.65 -48.83
CA GLN A 371 -45.22 -37.54 -49.96
C GLN A 371 -44.63 -38.95 -49.75
N MET A 372 -43.41 -39.06 -49.21
CA MET A 372 -42.79 -40.33 -48.82
C MET A 372 -43.57 -41.02 -47.69
N TYR A 373 -44.00 -40.27 -46.68
CA TYR A 373 -44.80 -40.80 -45.57
C TYR A 373 -46.16 -41.34 -46.05
N ARG A 374 -46.87 -40.59 -46.90
CA ARG A 374 -48.13 -41.04 -47.54
C ARG A 374 -47.92 -42.28 -48.42
N THR A 375 -46.80 -42.37 -49.12
CA THR A 375 -46.45 -43.54 -49.95
C THR A 375 -46.15 -44.77 -49.10
N HIS A 376 -45.45 -44.60 -47.97
CA HIS A 376 -45.17 -45.68 -47.03
C HIS A 376 -46.44 -46.19 -46.33
N LEU A 377 -47.36 -45.30 -45.96
CA LEU A 377 -48.67 -45.68 -45.42
C LEU A 377 -49.56 -46.41 -46.44
N ARG A 378 -49.47 -46.06 -47.72
CA ARG A 378 -50.19 -46.77 -48.81
C ARG A 378 -49.65 -48.17 -49.10
N LYS A 379 -48.35 -48.42 -48.85
CA LYS A 379 -47.73 -49.76 -49.02
C LYS A 379 -47.96 -50.70 -47.83
N LYS A 380 -48.51 -50.19 -46.72
CA LYS A 380 -48.83 -50.96 -45.50
C LYS A 380 -50.32 -51.32 -45.38
N LYS A 381 -51.15 -50.86 -46.31
CA LYS A 381 -52.49 -51.40 -46.57
C LYS A 381 -52.38 -52.35 -47.74
#